data_AF-A0A453MA98-F1
#
_entry.id   AF-A0A453MA98-F1
#
_cell.length_a   1.000
_cell.length_b   1.000
_cell.length_c   1.000
_cell.angle_alpha   90.00
_cell.angle_beta   90.00
_cell.angle_gamma   90.00
#
_symmetry.space_group_name_H-M   'P 1'
#
loop_
_entity.id
_entity.type
_entity.pdbx_description
1 polymer ?
#
loop_
_entity_poly.entity_id
_entity_poly.type
_entity_poly.pdbx_seq_one_letter_code
_entity_poly.pdbx_strand_id
1 'polypeptide(L)' 'SQAAKEAGVASEYKLAKRVEAVGGVRRLSKLDMKLNDALPKIEVDPETYTVTADGEVLTCQPAATVPLSRNYFLF' A
#
# COMPACT_ATOMS: atom_id res chain seq x y z
N SER A 1 16.94 1.30 -10.25
CA SER A 1 17.09 -0.14 -9.99
C SER A 1 18.56 -0.46 -9.77
N GLN A 2 18.90 -1.69 -9.36
CA GLN A 2 20.30 -2.13 -9.26
C GLN A 2 21.06 -1.94 -10.59
N ALA A 3 20.48 -2.41 -11.71
CA ALA A 3 21.07 -2.25 -13.04
C ALA A 3 21.37 -0.78 -13.42
N ALA A 4 20.45 0.16 -13.14
CA ALA A 4 20.68 1.58 -13.45
C ALA A 4 21.77 2.21 -12.57
N LYS A 5 21.90 1.77 -11.31
CA LYS A 5 22.97 2.24 -10.42
C LYS A 5 24.33 1.72 -10.89
N GLU A 6 24.38 0.44 -11.28
CA GLU A 6 25.58 -0.21 -11.83
C GLU A 6 26.00 0.38 -13.19
N ALA A 7 25.03 0.77 -14.03
CA ALA A 7 25.28 1.44 -15.30
C ALA A 7 25.72 2.92 -15.17
N GLY A 8 25.83 3.45 -13.95
CA GLY A 8 26.35 4.81 -13.75
C GLY A 8 25.39 5.94 -14.15
N VAL A 9 24.08 5.65 -14.24
CA VAL A 9 23.05 6.61 -14.69
C VAL A 9 23.06 7.92 -13.89
N ALA A 10 23.42 7.86 -12.61
CA ALA A 10 23.53 9.05 -11.76
C ALA A 10 24.53 10.08 -12.32
N SER A 11 25.69 9.60 -12.79
CA SER A 11 26.73 10.42 -13.40
C SER A 11 26.33 10.87 -14.81
N GLU A 12 25.74 9.97 -15.60
CA GLU A 12 25.26 10.26 -16.95
C GLU A 12 24.27 11.43 -16.96
N TYR A 13 23.32 11.42 -16.04
CA TYR A 13 22.28 12.45 -15.94
C TYR A 13 22.64 13.60 -15.00
N LYS A 14 23.87 13.63 -14.46
CA LYS A 14 24.35 14.69 -13.56
C LYS A 14 23.42 14.93 -12.37
N LEU A 15 22.88 13.85 -11.80
CA LEU A 15 21.95 13.94 -10.69
C LEU A 15 22.66 14.45 -9.44
N ALA A 16 22.12 15.50 -8.82
CA ALA A 16 22.70 16.10 -7.61
C ALA A 16 22.27 15.38 -6.31
N LYS A 17 21.14 14.67 -6.34
CA LYS A 17 20.63 13.91 -5.18
C LYS A 17 21.30 12.54 -5.10
N ARG A 18 21.38 11.98 -3.89
CA ARG A 18 21.85 10.61 -3.65
C ARG A 18 20.98 9.61 -4.42
N VAL A 19 21.61 8.78 -5.25
CA VAL A 19 20.94 7.70 -5.99
C VAL A 19 21.18 6.37 -5.29
N GLU A 20 20.10 5.71 -4.91
CA GLU A 20 20.14 4.38 -4.30
C GLU A 20 19.34 3.34 -5.10
N ALA A 21 19.85 2.11 -5.11
CA ALA A 21 19.17 1.01 -5.77
C ALA A 21 18.15 0.39 -4.82
N VAL A 22 16.91 0.24 -5.29
CA VAL A 22 15.92 -0.63 -4.63
C VAL A 22 16.41 -2.08 -4.61
N GLY A 23 16.13 -2.82 -3.54
CA GLY A 23 16.57 -4.20 -3.35
C GLY A 23 15.65 -4.98 -2.41
N GLY A 24 15.78 -6.31 -2.39
CA GLY A 24 15.01 -7.19 -1.49
C GLY A 24 13.50 -7.25 -1.76
N VAL A 25 13.04 -6.85 -2.95
CA VAL A 25 11.61 -6.68 -3.27
C VAL A 25 10.86 -7.95 -3.68
N ARG A 26 11.57 -9.05 -3.94
CA ARG A 26 10.96 -10.33 -4.40
C ARG A 26 10.75 -11.34 -3.29
N ARG A 27 11.39 -11.15 -2.14
CA ARG A 27 11.29 -12.03 -0.96
C ARG A 27 10.17 -11.61 0.00
N LEU A 28 9.58 -10.43 -0.19
CA LEU A 28 8.57 -9.88 0.71
C LEU A 28 7.21 -10.57 0.47
N SER A 29 6.50 -10.77 1.57
CA SER A 29 5.17 -11.38 1.64
C SER A 29 4.23 -10.51 2.48
N LYS A 30 2.97 -10.93 2.63
CA LYS A 30 2.03 -10.29 3.57
C LYS A 30 2.58 -10.27 5.00
N LEU A 31 3.35 -11.30 5.38
CA LEU A 31 3.89 -11.47 6.73
C LEU A 31 5.01 -10.47 7.07
N ASP A 32 5.59 -9.81 6.06
CA ASP A 32 6.58 -8.77 6.30
C ASP A 32 5.96 -7.41 6.67
N MET A 33 4.63 -7.27 6.52
CA MET A 33 3.91 -6.04 6.83
C MET A 33 3.81 -5.81 8.34
N LYS A 34 4.46 -4.74 8.82
CA LYS A 34 4.43 -4.39 10.25
C LYS A 34 3.03 -4.00 10.69
N LEU A 35 2.57 -4.63 11.77
CA LEU A 35 1.26 -4.41 12.41
C LEU A 35 0.05 -4.74 11.51
N ASN A 36 0.27 -5.34 10.33
CA ASN A 36 -0.75 -5.51 9.30
C ASN A 36 -0.45 -6.75 8.45
N ASP A 37 -0.26 -7.93 9.03
CA ASP A 37 0.13 -9.17 8.35
C ASP A 37 -1.00 -10.20 8.19
N ALA A 38 -2.23 -9.88 8.61
CA ALA A 38 -3.37 -10.79 8.57
C ALA A 38 -3.66 -11.38 7.16
N LEU A 39 -4.01 -12.66 7.13
CA LEU A 39 -4.37 -13.46 5.95
C LEU A 39 -5.75 -14.13 6.13
N PRO A 40 -6.84 -13.36 6.26
CA PRO A 40 -8.19 -13.94 6.42
C PRO A 40 -8.65 -14.64 5.14
N LYS A 41 -9.57 -15.60 5.28
CA LYS A 41 -10.29 -16.17 4.13
C LYS A 41 -11.36 -15.17 3.68
N ILE A 42 -11.07 -14.45 2.60
CA ILE A 42 -12.01 -13.47 2.02
C ILE A 42 -12.87 -14.15 0.96
N GLU A 43 -14.18 -13.98 1.08
CA GLU A 43 -15.16 -14.44 0.08
C GLU A 43 -16.07 -13.27 -0.33
N VAL A 44 -16.48 -13.26 -1.60
CA VAL A 44 -17.38 -12.24 -2.16
C VAL A 44 -18.53 -12.95 -2.88
N ASP A 45 -19.76 -12.64 -2.49
CA ASP A 45 -20.95 -13.09 -3.18
C ASP A 45 -21.10 -12.33 -4.53
N PRO A 46 -21.20 -13.01 -5.68
CA PRO A 46 -21.16 -12.36 -6.99
C PRO A 46 -22.45 -11.63 -7.38
N GLU A 47 -23.56 -11.87 -6.66
CA GLU A 47 -24.86 -11.27 -6.98
C GLU A 47 -25.15 -10.07 -6.06
N THR A 48 -24.87 -10.21 -4.77
CA THR A 48 -25.15 -9.21 -3.74
C THR A 48 -23.95 -8.33 -3.40
N TYR A 49 -22.74 -8.76 -3.80
CA TYR A 49 -21.46 -8.13 -3.44
C TYR A 49 -21.18 -8.09 -1.93
N THR A 50 -21.85 -8.96 -1.17
CA THR A 50 -21.55 -9.14 0.26
C THR A 50 -20.14 -9.72 0.40
N VAL A 51 -19.32 -9.06 1.21
CA VAL A 51 -17.95 -9.51 1.53
C VAL A 51 -17.93 -10.14 2.91
N THR A 52 -17.30 -11.31 3.03
CA THR A 52 -17.02 -11.93 4.33
C THR A 52 -15.52 -12.13 4.54
N ALA A 53 -15.09 -12.09 5.80
CA ALA A 53 -13.78 -12.55 6.23
C ALA A 53 -13.98 -13.61 7.33
N ASP A 54 -13.42 -14.80 7.11
CA ASP A 54 -13.53 -15.92 8.06
C ASP A 54 -14.99 -16.25 8.44
N GLY A 55 -15.91 -16.03 7.48
CA GLY A 55 -17.36 -16.27 7.64
C GLY A 55 -18.15 -15.09 8.23
N GLU A 56 -17.49 -14.01 8.64
CA GLU A 56 -18.14 -12.82 9.18
C GLU A 56 -18.37 -11.75 8.11
N VAL A 57 -19.58 -11.20 8.03
CA VAL A 57 -19.92 -10.14 7.07
C VAL A 57 -19.19 -8.84 7.43
N LEU A 58 -18.41 -8.33 6.48
CA LEU A 58 -17.72 -7.05 6.62
C LEU A 58 -18.61 -5.92 6.09
N THR A 59 -19.11 -5.08 6.98
CA THR A 59 -19.92 -3.91 6.63
C THR A 59 -19.72 -2.78 7.63
N CYS A 60 -19.90 -1.54 7.16
CA CYS A 60 -19.89 -0.36 8.03
C CYS A 60 -20.85 0.71 7.48
N GLN A 61 -21.33 1.56 8.37
CA GLN A 61 -22.18 2.68 7.98
C GLN A 61 -21.33 3.82 7.40
N PRO A 62 -21.83 4.55 6.40
CA PRO A 62 -21.12 5.70 5.85
C PRO A 62 -20.97 6.80 6.92
N ALA A 63 -19.78 7.41 7.00
CA ALA A 63 -19.54 8.54 7.87
C ALA A 63 -20.01 9.85 7.21
N ALA A 64 -20.85 10.63 7.90
CA ALA A 64 -21.30 11.94 7.41
C ALA A 64 -20.23 13.05 7.57
N THR A 65 -19.33 12.90 8.54
CA THR A 65 -18.19 13.80 8.77
C THR A 65 -16.99 13.00 9.25
N VAL A 66 -15.79 13.52 9.04
CA VAL A 66 -14.54 12.90 9.49
C VAL A 66 -13.63 13.94 10.16
N PRO A 67 -12.82 13.55 11.16
CA PRO A 67 -11.81 14.42 11.73
C PRO A 67 -10.72 14.74 10.70
N LEU A 68 -9.86 15.71 11.02
CA LEU A 68 -8.77 16.17 10.12
C LEU A 68 -9.26 16.62 8.73
N SER A 69 -10.49 17.12 8.65
CA SER A 69 -11.11 17.62 7.43
C SER A 69 -11.19 19.15 7.43
N ARG A 70 -12.39 19.72 7.30
CA ARG A 70 -12.67 21.16 7.11
C ARG A 70 -12.03 22.09 8.14
N ASN A 71 -11.70 21.57 9.33
CA ASN A 71 -11.03 22.34 10.38
C ASN A 71 -9.56 22.69 10.04
N TYR A 72 -8.96 22.04 9.03
CA TYR A 72 -7.53 22.14 8.72
C TYR A 72 -7.23 22.56 7.27
N PHE A 73 -8.25 22.63 6.40
CA PHE A 73 -8.09 23.02 5.00
C PHE A 73 -8.80 24.34 4.73
N LEU A 74 -8.14 25.24 4.01
CA LEU A 74 -8.67 26.55 3.64
C LEU A 74 -9.79 26.45 2.59
N PHE A 75 -9.74 25.42 1.74
CA PHE A 75 -10.78 25.05 0.77
C PHE A 75 -10.93 23.53 0.74
#